data_AF-A0AAJ1H8H2-F1
#
_entry.id   AF-A0AAJ1H8H2-F1
#
_cell.length_a   1.000
_cell.length_b   1.000
_cell.length_c   1.000
_cell.angle_alpha   90.00
_cell.angle_beta   90.00
_cell.angle_gamma   90.00
#
_symmetry.space_group_name_H-M   'P 1'
#
loop_
_entity.id
_entity.type
_entity.pdbx_description
1 polymer ?
#
loop_
_entity_poly.entity_id
_entity_poly.type
_entity_poly.pdbx_seq_one_letter_code
_entity_poly.pdbx_strand_id
1 'polypeptide(L)'
;MFKKTPKRDDGIPEAEVVPWSTSEVRLNLVREGARRGRPKWFVQVECGGVFGRFLRSDLEALLAGQKRVIESLTEQPLLYFASPIDLAPTSFAMESMADVAQDSVALLVESEDPRPLAVLTAPEIDKARRWLAV
;
A
#
# COMPACT_ATOMS: atom_id res chain seq x y z
N MET A 1 -31.25 -30.56 -3.84
CA MET A 1 -30.71 -30.26 -2.49
C MET A 1 -29.41 -29.49 -2.68
N PHE A 2 -29.45 -28.15 -2.67
CA PHE A 2 -28.26 -27.32 -2.93
C PHE A 2 -27.54 -27.02 -1.62
N LYS A 3 -26.27 -27.45 -1.50
CA LYS A 3 -25.39 -27.12 -0.38
C LYS A 3 -25.10 -25.61 -0.42
N LYS A 4 -25.62 -24.86 0.56
CA LYS A 4 -25.21 -23.46 0.79
C LYS A 4 -23.75 -23.47 1.23
N THR A 5 -22.85 -23.05 0.36
CA THR A 5 -21.48 -22.70 0.74
C THR A 5 -21.53 -21.53 1.72
N PRO A 6 -20.83 -21.56 2.86
CA PRO A 6 -20.83 -20.44 3.78
C PRO A 6 -20.16 -19.25 3.09
N LYS A 7 -20.90 -18.14 2.98
CA LYS A 7 -20.35 -16.83 2.66
C LYS A 7 -19.35 -16.51 3.77
N ARG A 8 -18.07 -16.36 3.44
CA ARG A 8 -17.13 -15.68 4.33
C ARG A 8 -17.62 -14.24 4.45
N ASP A 9 -18.31 -13.95 5.53
CA ASP A 9 -18.37 -12.59 6.05
C ASP A 9 -16.98 -12.36 6.65
N ASP A 10 -16.09 -11.72 5.89
CA ASP A 10 -14.82 -11.18 6.42
C ASP A 10 -15.16 -9.93 7.26
N GLY A 11 -16.04 -10.12 8.23
CA GLY A 11 -16.66 -9.13 9.08
C GLY A 11 -15.71 -8.64 10.16
N ILE A 12 -14.53 -8.17 9.76
CA ILE A 12 -13.64 -7.46 10.66
C ILE A 12 -14.27 -6.07 10.87
N PRO A 13 -14.68 -5.72 12.09
CA PRO A 13 -15.11 -4.36 12.42
C PRO A 13 -13.94 -3.40 12.16
N GLU A 14 -14.23 -2.24 11.58
CA GLU A 14 -13.26 -1.18 11.24
C GLU A 14 -12.42 -0.71 12.45
N ALA A 15 -12.89 -0.98 13.67
CA ALA A 15 -12.25 -0.63 14.93
C ALA A 15 -11.29 -1.70 15.50
N GLU A 16 -11.18 -2.90 14.91
CA GLU A 16 -10.38 -4.01 15.50
C GLU A 16 -9.00 -4.21 14.88
N VAL A 17 -8.69 -3.58 13.75
CA VAL A 17 -7.37 -3.74 13.13
C VAL A 17 -6.41 -2.69 13.69
N VAL A 18 -5.46 -3.13 14.50
CA VAL A 18 -4.36 -2.28 14.97
C VAL A 18 -3.59 -1.75 13.76
N PRO A 19 -3.36 -0.42 13.66
CA PRO A 19 -2.55 0.15 12.58
C PRO A 19 -1.15 -0.46 12.55
N TRP A 20 -0.63 -0.66 11.34
CA TRP A 20 0.77 -1.04 11.18
C TRP A 20 1.61 0.22 11.00
N SER A 21 2.82 0.25 11.55
CA SER A 21 3.70 1.41 11.41
C SER A 21 5.18 1.10 11.50
N THR A 22 5.99 1.91 10.82
CA THR A 22 7.43 2.10 11.04
C THR A 22 7.65 3.44 11.76
N SER A 23 8.90 3.92 11.84
CA SER A 23 9.19 5.29 12.30
C SER A 23 8.70 6.37 11.33
N GLU A 24 8.48 6.03 10.06
CA GLU A 24 8.19 6.98 8.98
C GLU A 24 6.77 6.84 8.44
N VAL A 25 6.26 5.62 8.35
CA VAL A 25 4.97 5.30 7.70
C VAL A 25 4.01 4.68 8.71
N ARG A 26 2.75 5.11 8.66
CA ARG A 26 1.63 4.44 9.29
C ARG A 26 0.61 4.01 8.25
N LEU A 27 0.12 2.77 8.36
CA LEU A 27 -0.90 2.17 7.52
C LEU A 27 -2.14 1.83 8.36
N ASN A 28 -3.31 2.23 7.88
CA ASN A 28 -4.60 1.93 8.50
C ASN A 28 -5.51 1.24 7.48
N LEU A 29 -6.20 0.18 7.90
CA LEU A 29 -7.20 -0.49 7.06
C LEU A 29 -8.56 0.20 7.23
N VAL A 30 -9.16 0.59 6.11
CA VAL A 30 -10.46 1.28 6.07
C VAL A 30 -11.41 0.52 5.16
N ARG A 31 -12.66 0.37 5.60
CA ARG A 31 -13.68 -0.37 4.86
C ARG A 31 -14.77 0.60 4.40
N GLU A 32 -14.78 0.91 3.11
CA GLU A 32 -15.90 1.69 2.58
C GLU A 32 -17.03 0.75 2.10
N GLY A 33 -18.22 1.04 2.60
CA GLY A 33 -19.44 0.34 2.22
C GLY A 33 -19.78 0.58 0.75
N ALA A 34 -20.05 -0.48 0.00
CA ALA A 34 -20.59 -0.36 -1.35
C ALA A 34 -22.11 -0.20 -1.27
N ARG A 35 -22.68 0.88 -1.81
CA ARG A 35 -24.14 1.06 -1.96
C ARG A 35 -24.79 -0.08 -2.76
N ARG A 36 -24.04 -0.73 -3.65
CA ARG A 36 -24.34 -1.99 -4.34
C ARG A 36 -23.03 -2.71 -4.69
N GLY A 37 -22.61 -3.71 -3.91
CA GLY A 37 -21.39 -4.48 -4.21
C GLY A 37 -20.75 -5.12 -2.98
N ARG A 38 -19.61 -5.80 -3.18
CA ARG A 38 -18.76 -6.22 -2.06
C ARG A 38 -18.07 -4.97 -1.47
N PRO A 39 -17.89 -4.90 -0.15
CA PRO A 39 -17.10 -3.84 0.47
C PRO A 39 -15.71 -3.80 -0.17
N LYS A 40 -15.18 -2.60 -0.36
CA LYS A 40 -13.78 -2.41 -0.77
C LYS A 40 -12.95 -2.06 0.45
N TRP A 41 -11.81 -2.71 0.56
CA TRP A 41 -10.82 -2.43 1.58
C TRP A 41 -9.76 -1.50 1.00
N PHE A 42 -9.45 -0.46 1.76
CA PHE A 42 -8.46 0.53 1.43
C PHE A 42 -7.39 0.55 2.51
N VAL A 43 -6.19 0.96 2.12
CA VAL A 43 -5.10 1.26 3.04
C VAL A 43 -4.91 2.77 3.02
N GLN A 44 -5.18 3.41 4.15
CA GLN A 44 -4.80 4.80 4.37
C GLN A 44 -3.35 4.84 4.84
N VAL A 45 -2.58 5.72 4.23
CA VAL A 45 -1.15 5.92 4.48
C VAL A 45 -0.98 7.30 5.08
N GLU A 46 -0.20 7.39 6.15
CA GLU A 46 0.28 8.62 6.75
C GLU A 46 1.81 8.55 6.80
N CYS A 47 2.49 9.56 6.23
CA CYS A 47 3.95 9.62 6.20
C CYS A 47 4.38 11.08 6.11
N GLY A 48 5.29 11.56 6.96
CA GLY A 48 5.84 12.92 6.84
C GLY A 48 4.81 14.06 6.77
N GLY A 49 3.62 13.89 7.36
CA GLY A 49 2.52 14.86 7.29
C GLY A 49 1.68 14.82 6.01
N VAL A 50 1.98 13.93 5.06
CA VAL A 50 1.13 13.65 3.90
C VAL A 50 0.25 12.43 4.12
N PHE A 51 -0.91 12.43 3.48
CA PHE A 51 -1.91 11.38 3.58
C PHE A 51 -2.27 10.89 2.19
N GLY A 52 -2.36 9.57 2.03
CA GLY A 52 -2.81 8.96 0.79
C GLY A 52 -3.66 7.72 1.04
N ARG A 53 -4.32 7.26 -0.02
CA ARG A 53 -5.20 6.08 0.06
C ARG A 53 -4.91 5.14 -1.10
N PHE A 54 -4.75 3.85 -0.82
CA PHE A 54 -4.52 2.82 -1.83
C PHE A 54 -5.57 1.73 -1.74
N LEU A 55 -5.80 1.00 -2.83
CA LEU A 55 -6.56 -0.25 -2.76
C LEU A 55 -5.73 -1.29 -1.98
N ARG A 56 -6.36 -1.99 -1.03
CA ARG A 56 -5.70 -3.09 -0.29
C ARG A 56 -5.09 -4.11 -1.25
N SER A 57 -5.84 -4.50 -2.29
CA SER A 57 -5.39 -5.48 -3.28
C SER A 57 -4.17 -5.01 -4.09
N ASP A 58 -4.03 -3.70 -4.30
CA ASP A 58 -2.88 -3.17 -5.03
C ASP A 58 -1.63 -3.18 -4.16
N LEU A 59 -1.76 -2.82 -2.89
CA LEU A 59 -0.66 -2.93 -1.93
C LEU A 59 -0.26 -4.39 -1.72
N GLU A 60 -1.21 -5.31 -1.58
CA GLU A 60 -0.93 -6.76 -1.50
C GLU A 60 -0.18 -7.26 -2.74
N ALA A 61 -0.62 -6.87 -3.93
CA ALA A 61 0.05 -7.25 -5.18
C ALA A 61 1.46 -6.66 -5.29
N LEU A 62 1.67 -5.42 -4.85
CA LEU A 62 2.99 -4.81 -4.80
C LEU A 62 3.91 -5.57 -3.84
N LEU A 63 3.48 -5.78 -2.59
CA LEU A 63 4.30 -6.45 -1.58
C LEU A 63 4.53 -7.94 -1.89
N ALA A 64 3.67 -8.56 -2.71
CA ALA A 64 3.87 -9.90 -3.26
C ALA A 64 4.78 -9.92 -4.50
N GLY A 65 5.29 -8.77 -4.97
CA GLY A 65 6.11 -8.66 -6.16
C GLY A 65 5.35 -8.89 -7.47
N GLN A 66 4.02 -8.77 -7.46
CA GLN A 66 3.15 -8.91 -8.63
C GLN A 66 2.92 -7.58 -9.36
N LYS A 67 3.05 -6.46 -8.64
CA LYS A 67 3.10 -5.10 -9.20
C LYS A 67 4.46 -4.48 -8.88
N ARG A 68 4.82 -3.44 -9.64
CA ARG A 68 6.05 -2.66 -9.43
C ARG A 68 5.79 -1.28 -8.90
N VAL A 69 4.71 -0.65 -9.37
CA VAL A 69 4.27 0.66 -8.92
C VAL A 69 2.77 0.62 -8.69
N ILE A 70 2.31 1.28 -7.63
CA ILE A 70 0.90 1.55 -7.38
C ILE A 70 0.76 3.03 -7.00
N GLU A 71 -0.38 3.61 -7.36
CA GLU A 71 -0.67 5.02 -7.20
C GLU A 71 -1.80 5.20 -6.18
N SER A 72 -1.74 6.30 -5.43
CA SER A 72 -2.79 6.65 -4.50
C SER A 72 -4.05 7.10 -5.22
N LEU A 73 -5.20 6.80 -4.64
CA LEU A 73 -6.51 7.29 -5.05
C LEU A 73 -6.80 8.73 -4.59
N THR A 74 -5.87 9.36 -3.86
CA THR A 74 -5.92 10.76 -3.48
C THR A 74 -5.33 11.61 -4.60
N GLU A 75 -6.00 12.71 -4.94
CA GLU A 75 -5.56 13.55 -6.06
C GLU A 75 -4.36 14.44 -5.71
N GLN A 76 -4.27 14.95 -4.47
CA GLN A 76 -3.18 15.84 -4.04
C GLN A 76 -2.87 15.69 -2.54
N PRO A 77 -1.61 15.39 -2.13
CA PRO A 77 -0.50 15.01 -3.02
C PRO A 77 -0.71 13.62 -3.61
N LEU A 78 -0.19 13.41 -4.82
CA LEU A 78 -0.16 12.10 -5.45
C LEU A 78 0.99 11.28 -4.87
N LEU A 79 0.67 10.11 -4.30
CA LEU A 79 1.65 9.21 -3.70
C LEU A 79 1.79 7.95 -4.53
N TYR A 80 3.01 7.40 -4.54
CA TYR A 80 3.32 6.14 -5.19
C TYR A 80 4.04 5.23 -4.24
N PHE A 81 3.68 3.95 -4.23
CA PHE A 81 4.62 2.94 -3.76
C PHE A 81 5.32 2.30 -4.95
N ALA A 82 6.64 2.21 -4.90
CA ALA A 82 7.47 1.67 -5.98
C ALA A 82 8.48 0.65 -5.46
N SER A 83 8.60 -0.46 -6.18
CA SER A 83 9.73 -1.40 -6.07
C SER A 83 10.81 -0.97 -7.07
N PRO A 84 12.11 -1.00 -6.70
CA PRO A 84 13.21 -0.64 -7.60
C PRO A 84 13.42 -1.64 -8.74
N ILE A 85 12.84 -2.83 -8.64
CA ILE A 85 13.02 -3.91 -9.61
C ILE A 85 12.35 -3.52 -10.95
N ASP A 86 13.13 -3.53 -12.02
CA ASP A 86 12.67 -3.31 -13.40
C ASP A 86 11.92 -1.98 -13.62
N LEU A 87 12.26 -0.92 -12.87
CA LEU A 87 11.73 0.41 -13.15
C LEU A 87 12.17 0.87 -14.54
N ALA A 88 11.22 1.47 -15.27
CA ALA A 88 11.53 2.03 -16.58
C ALA A 88 12.57 3.15 -16.42
N PRO A 89 13.67 3.17 -17.21
CA PRO A 89 14.73 4.18 -17.08
C PRO A 89 14.25 5.62 -17.23
N THR A 90 13.10 5.83 -17.88
CA THR A 90 12.48 7.14 -18.12
C THR A 90 11.40 7.50 -17.09
N SER A 91 11.15 6.65 -16.10
CA SER A 91 10.13 6.92 -15.07
C SER A 91 10.67 7.89 -14.02
N PHE A 92 9.80 8.77 -13.51
CA PHE A 92 10.11 9.66 -12.39
C PHE A 92 10.67 8.90 -11.17
N ALA A 93 10.11 7.72 -10.90
CA ALA A 93 10.57 6.86 -9.81
C ALA A 93 12.02 6.38 -9.98
N MET A 94 12.59 6.35 -11.19
CA MET A 94 13.95 5.85 -11.39
C MET A 94 14.99 6.68 -10.65
N GLU A 95 14.91 8.01 -10.74
CA GLU A 95 15.84 8.91 -10.05
C GLU A 95 15.71 8.78 -8.53
N SER A 96 14.47 8.71 -8.04
CA SER A 96 14.16 8.52 -6.62
C SER A 96 14.65 7.21 -6.02
N MET A 97 14.88 6.20 -6.85
CA MET A 97 15.15 4.83 -6.42
C MET A 97 16.63 4.44 -6.58
N ALA A 98 17.50 5.37 -6.99
CA ALA A 98 18.91 5.10 -7.27
C ALA A 98 19.66 4.45 -6.08
N ASP A 99 19.34 4.87 -4.85
CA ASP A 99 19.96 4.38 -3.62
C ASP A 99 19.07 3.41 -2.82
N VAL A 100 17.92 3.00 -3.37
CA VAL A 100 16.98 2.10 -2.68
C VAL A 100 17.37 0.64 -2.95
N ALA A 101 17.48 -0.15 -1.87
CA ALA A 101 17.84 -1.56 -1.97
C ALA A 101 16.81 -2.37 -2.78
N GLN A 102 17.27 -3.31 -3.60
CA GLN A 102 16.46 -4.03 -4.60
C GLN A 102 15.27 -4.81 -4.00
N ASP A 103 15.39 -5.24 -2.75
CA ASP A 103 14.38 -5.99 -2.00
C ASP A 103 13.45 -5.11 -1.17
N SER A 104 13.48 -3.79 -1.38
CA SER A 104 12.71 -2.79 -0.65
C SER A 104 11.57 -2.19 -1.47
N VAL A 105 10.70 -1.44 -0.80
CA VAL A 105 9.60 -0.67 -1.42
C VAL A 105 9.65 0.75 -0.89
N ALA A 106 9.72 1.73 -1.79
CA ALA A 106 9.71 3.14 -1.41
C ALA A 106 8.31 3.75 -1.50
N LEU A 107 8.00 4.66 -0.59
CA LEU A 107 6.90 5.61 -0.72
C LEU A 107 7.45 6.91 -1.32
N LEU A 108 6.93 7.28 -2.48
CA LEU A 108 7.28 8.50 -3.20
C LEU A 108 6.09 9.46 -3.17
N VAL A 109 6.40 10.75 -3.27
CA VAL A 109 5.43 11.81 -3.57
C VAL A 109 5.83 12.47 -4.87
N GLU A 110 4.85 12.84 -5.69
CA GLU A 110 5.10 13.69 -6.84
C GLU A 110 5.56 15.08 -6.34
N SER A 111 6.87 15.31 -6.33
CA SER A 111 7.49 16.55 -5.89
C SER A 111 8.81 16.81 -6.60
N GLU A 112 9.35 18.03 -6.48
CA GLU A 112 10.68 18.36 -7.02
C GLU A 112 11.82 17.67 -6.24
N ASP A 113 11.57 17.20 -5.01
CA ASP A 113 12.55 16.41 -4.25
C ASP A 113 12.48 14.96 -4.71
N PRO A 114 13.55 14.41 -5.32
CA PRO A 114 13.55 13.04 -5.78
C PRO A 114 13.60 12.04 -4.61
N ARG A 115 13.83 12.46 -3.36
CA ARG A 115 14.00 11.51 -2.26
C ARG A 115 12.68 10.81 -1.90
N PRO A 116 12.71 9.49 -1.64
CA PRO A 116 11.59 8.79 -1.03
C PRO A 116 11.16 9.44 0.28
N LEU A 117 9.85 9.50 0.53
CA LEU A 117 9.29 9.87 1.83
C LEU A 117 9.60 8.81 2.90
N ALA A 118 9.66 7.54 2.48
CA ALA A 118 10.02 6.42 3.32
C ALA A 118 10.49 5.24 2.47
N VAL A 119 11.27 4.35 3.08
CA VAL A 119 11.68 3.08 2.46
C VAL A 119 11.32 1.94 3.40
N LEU A 120 10.50 1.02 2.90
CA LEU A 120 10.15 -0.23 3.58
C LEU A 120 11.18 -1.29 3.21
N THR A 121 11.93 -1.72 4.21
CA THR A 121 12.91 -2.81 4.09
C THR A 121 12.23 -4.17 3.95
N ALA A 122 12.94 -5.19 3.49
CA ALA A 122 12.39 -6.55 3.36
C ALA A 122 11.73 -7.08 4.66
N PRO A 123 12.32 -6.92 5.88
CA PRO A 123 11.64 -7.31 7.11
C PRO A 123 10.34 -6.54 7.41
N GLU A 124 10.26 -5.26 7.01
CA GLU A 124 9.07 -4.43 7.18
C GLU A 124 7.98 -4.82 6.18
N ILE A 125 8.36 -5.11 4.93
CA ILE A 125 7.48 -5.67 3.91
C ILE A 125 6.85 -6.97 4.42
N ASP A 126 7.62 -7.89 4.99
CA ASP A 126 7.09 -9.15 5.52
C ASP A 126 6.15 -8.95 6.73
N LYS A 127 6.38 -7.92 7.54
CA LYS A 127 5.45 -7.56 8.62
C LYS A 127 4.17 -6.94 8.05
N ALA A 128 4.28 -6.03 7.10
CA ALA A 128 3.13 -5.41 6.43
C ALA A 128 2.28 -6.44 5.69
N ARG A 129 2.89 -7.43 5.01
CA ARG A 129 2.18 -8.54 4.35
C ARG A 129 1.36 -9.38 5.33
N ARG A 130 1.94 -9.70 6.49
CA ARG A 130 1.22 -10.43 7.56
C ARG A 130 0.08 -9.60 8.14
N TRP A 131 0.30 -8.30 8.30
CA TRP A 131 -0.73 -7.36 8.73
C TRP A 131 -1.84 -7.17 7.67
N LEU A 132 -1.55 -7.27 6.38
CA LEU A 132 -2.58 -7.25 5.34
C LEU A 132 -3.33 -8.58 5.21
N ALA A 133 -2.84 -9.66 5.82
CA ALA A 133 -3.48 -10.97 5.75
C ALA A 133 -4.55 -11.19 6.84
N VAL A 134 -4.74 -10.24 7.76
CA VAL A 134 -5.88 -10.27 8.71
C VAL A 134 -7.22 -10.04 8.03
#